data_AF-A0A3P6SP20-F1
#
_entry.id   AF-A0A3P6SP20-F1
#
_cell.length_a   1.000
_cell.length_b   1.000
_cell.length_c   1.000
_cell.angle_alpha   90.00
_cell.angle_beta   90.00
_cell.angle_gamma   90.00
#
_symmetry.space_group_name_H-M   'P 1'
#
loop_
_entity.id
_entity.type
_entity.pdbx_description
1 polymer ?
#
loop_
_entity_poly.entity_id
_entity_poly.type
_entity_poly.pdbx_seq_one_letter_code
_entity_poly.pdbx_strand_id
1 'polypeptide(L)' 'MDFYVVLARAGSRVAKRRRAPGRVGPSHRVTRDEAVKWFQQKMLRTAFFQYDGIILPPKPKVKRAIHRRR' A
#
# COMPACT_ATOMS: atom_id res chain seq x y z
N MET A 1 -6.03 -9.39 16.73
CA MET A 1 -5.38 -9.99 15.55
C MET A 1 -5.18 -8.88 14.56
N ASP A 2 -3.95 -8.56 14.20
CA ASP A 2 -3.64 -7.45 13.29
C ASP A 2 -3.11 -7.99 11.97
N PHE A 3 -3.69 -7.52 10.86
CA PHE A 3 -3.28 -7.89 9.51
C PHE A 3 -2.58 -6.73 8.82
N TYR A 4 -1.47 -7.02 8.15
CA TYR A 4 -0.75 -6.06 7.32
C TYR A 4 -0.45 -6.67 5.95
N VAL A 5 -0.86 -5.96 4.90
CA VAL A 5 -0.69 -6.40 3.51
C VAL A 5 0.21 -5.42 2.77
N VAL A 6 1.19 -5.95 2.05
CA VAL A 6 2.11 -5.15 1.22
C VAL A 6 1.75 -5.34 -0.25
N LEU A 7 1.38 -4.25 -0.91
CA LEU A 7 1.13 -4.23 -2.35
C LEU A 7 2.40 -3.77 -3.09
N ALA A 8 2.76 -4.48 -4.16
CA ALA A 8 3.89 -4.13 -5.01
C ALA A 8 3.60 -4.44 -6.48
N ARG A 9 4.16 -3.61 -7.37
CA ARG A 9 4.22 -3.90 -8.81
C ARG A 9 5.37 -4.86 -9.12
N ALA A 10 5.22 -5.64 -10.18
CA ALA A 10 6.27 -6.52 -10.69
C ALA A 10 7.47 -5.66 -11.15
N GLY A 11 8.66 -5.92 -10.60
CA GLY A 11 9.86 -5.10 -10.87
C GLY A 11 10.52 -4.51 -9.63
N SER A 12 9.91 -4.65 -8.44
CA SER A 12 10.46 -4.17 -7.17
C SER A 12 11.81 -4.78 -6.77
N ARG A 13 12.24 -5.87 -7.43
CA ARG A 13 13.54 -6.54 -7.20
C ARG A 13 14.75 -5.66 -7.51
N VAL A 14 14.62 -4.65 -8.38
CA VAL A 14 15.73 -3.76 -8.78
C VAL A 14 16.38 -3.04 -7.59
N ALA A 15 15.60 -2.73 -6.54
CA ALA A 15 16.10 -2.12 -5.32
C ALA A 15 16.69 -3.11 -4.30
N LYS A 16 16.39 -4.41 -4.44
CA LYS A 16 16.78 -5.46 -3.48
C LYS A 16 17.88 -6.40 -4.01
N ARG A 17 18.27 -6.27 -5.28
CA ARG A 17 19.27 -7.16 -5.91
C ARG A 17 20.68 -6.84 -5.43
N ARG A 18 21.51 -7.89 -5.29
CA ARG A 18 22.91 -7.79 -4.84
C ARG A 18 23.82 -7.10 -5.87
N ARG A 19 23.69 -7.42 -7.15
CA ARG A 19 24.50 -6.84 -8.23
C ARG A 19 23.72 -5.71 -8.93
N ALA A 20 24.41 -4.59 -9.17
CA ALA A 20 23.88 -3.38 -9.83
C ALA A 20 22.57 -2.86 -9.21
N PRO A 21 22.49 -2.59 -7.89
CA PRO A 21 21.25 -2.08 -7.29
C PRO A 21 20.82 -0.76 -7.94
N GLY A 22 19.52 -0.59 -8.15
CA GLY A 22 18.93 0.63 -8.72
C GLY A 22 17.75 1.10 -7.88
N ARG A 23 17.26 2.32 -8.14
CA ARG A 23 16.08 2.87 -7.45
C ARG A 23 14.80 2.51 -8.21
N VAL A 24 13.73 2.18 -7.48
CA VAL A 24 12.38 2.11 -8.07
C VAL A 24 11.88 3.53 -8.29
N GLY A 25 11.66 3.87 -9.56
CA GLY A 25 11.18 5.19 -9.99
C GLY A 25 9.79 5.51 -9.44
N PRO A 26 9.42 6.80 -9.32
CA PRO A 26 8.16 7.22 -8.70
C PRO A 26 6.92 6.65 -9.39
N SER A 27 6.91 6.61 -10.72
CA SER A 27 5.81 6.06 -11.53
C SER A 27 5.56 4.57 -11.29
N HIS A 28 6.57 3.82 -10.85
CA HIS A 28 6.44 2.39 -10.58
C HIS A 28 6.01 2.09 -9.14
N ARG A 29 5.98 3.10 -8.25
CA ARG A 29 5.53 2.91 -6.86
C ARG A 29 4.01 2.86 -6.82
N VAL A 30 3.48 2.04 -5.92
CA VAL A 30 2.04 1.99 -5.65
C VAL A 30 1.69 3.15 -4.75
N THR A 31 0.76 4.00 -5.19
CA THR A 31 0.24 5.11 -4.38
C THR A 31 -0.95 4.65 -3.53
N ARG A 32 -1.35 5.49 -2.58
CA ARG A 32 -2.50 5.20 -1.71
C ARG A 32 -3.78 5.01 -2.52
N ASP A 33 -4.02 5.88 -3.50
CA ASP A 33 -5.25 5.90 -4.29
C ASP A 33 -5.35 4.66 -5.19
N GLU A 34 -4.21 4.23 -5.75
CA GLU A 34 -4.11 2.99 -6.52
C GLU A 34 -4.35 1.75 -5.66
N ALA A 35 -3.83 1.73 -4.42
CA ALA A 35 -4.06 0.64 -3.48
C ALA A 35 -5.55 0.53 -3.09
N VAL A 36 -6.21 1.66 -2.84
CA VAL A 36 -7.64 1.75 -2.56
C VAL A 36 -8.46 1.21 -3.74
N LYS A 37 -8.16 1.66 -4.96
CA LYS A 37 -8.84 1.20 -6.16
C LYS A 37 -8.63 -0.29 -6.41
N TRP A 38 -7.41 -0.80 -6.22
CA TRP A 38 -7.11 -2.23 -6.36
C TRP A 38 -7.90 -3.07 -5.35
N PHE A 39 -8.04 -2.59 -4.11
CA PHE A 39 -8.81 -3.27 -3.06
C PHE A 39 -10.29 -3.37 -3.43
N GLN A 40 -10.90 -2.28 -3.90
CA GLN A 40 -12.29 -2.24 -4.37
C GLN A 40 -12.53 -3.16 -5.57
N GLN A 41 -11.61 -3.17 -6.53
CA GLN A 41 -11.82 -3.85 -7.81
C GLN A 41 -11.52 -5.35 -7.80
N LYS A 42 -10.46 -5.79 -7.10
CA LYS A 42 -9.93 -7.16 -7.23
C LYS A 42 -10.21 -8.03 -6.02
N MET A 43 -10.23 -7.45 -4.82
CA MET A 43 -10.42 -8.21 -3.58
C MET A 43 -11.90 -8.43 -3.28
N LEU A 44 -12.76 -7.44 -3.59
CA LEU A 44 -14.19 -7.51 -3.34
C LEU A 44 -15.02 -8.13 -4.48
N ARG A 45 -14.47 -8.28 -5.69
CA ARG A 45 -15.21 -8.78 -6.87
C ARG A 45 -15.28 -10.30 -6.98
N THR A 46 -14.46 -11.05 -6.24
CA THR A 46 -14.54 -12.54 -6.21
C THR A 46 -15.58 -13.07 -5.22
N ALA A 47 -16.17 -12.21 -4.39
CA ALA A 47 -17.36 -12.54 -3.63
C ALA A 47 -18.58 -12.11 -4.45
N PHE A 48 -19.51 -13.03 -4.70
CA PHE A 48 -20.76 -12.83 -5.46
C PHE A 48 -21.75 -11.84 -4.79
N PHE A 49 -21.31 -11.08 -3.79
CA PHE A 49 -22.09 -10.03 -3.15
C PHE A 49 -21.43 -8.70 -3.43
N GLN A 50 -22.19 -7.84 -4.10
CA GLN A 50 -21.85 -6.45 -4.40
C GLN A 50 -21.75 -5.66 -3.09
N TYR A 51 -20.64 -5.83 -2.38
CA TYR A 51 -20.21 -4.91 -1.36
C TYR A 51 -19.51 -3.75 -2.08
N ASP A 52 -20.25 -2.66 -2.25
CA ASP A 52 -19.63 -1.34 -2.30
C ASP A 52 -18.87 -1.17 -0.99
N GLY A 53 -17.59 -1.56 -0.99
CA GLY A 53 -16.71 -1.48 0.16
C GLY A 53 -16.53 -0.02 0.56
N ILE A 54 -17.36 0.45 1.49
CA ILE A 54 -17.30 1.81 2.03
C ILE A 54 -15.99 1.94 2.80
N ILE A 55 -15.03 2.65 2.20
CA ILE A 55 -13.82 3.10 2.88
C ILE A 55 -14.24 4.27 3.76
N LEU A 56 -14.28 4.06 5.07
CA LEU A 56 -14.52 5.13 6.03
C LEU A 56 -13.51 6.28 5.83
N PRO A 57 -13.95 7.54 5.99
CA PRO A 57 -13.06 8.68 5.82
C PRO A 57 -11.83 8.55 6.73
N PRO A 58 -10.64 8.89 6.23
CA PRO A 58 -9.41 8.68 6.97
C PRO A 58 -9.42 9.48 8.27
N LYS A 59 -9.19 8.80 9.40
CA LYS A 59 -8.97 9.49 10.68
C LYS A 59 -7.80 10.48 10.54
N PRO A 60 -7.90 11.70 11.09
CA PRO A 60 -6.84 12.70 10.99
C PRO A 60 -5.55 12.15 11.61
N LYS A 61 -4.42 12.31 10.90
CA LYS A 61 -3.12 11.86 11.38
C LYS A 61 -2.67 12.75 12.54
N VAL A 62 -2.80 12.28 13.78
CA VAL A 62 -2.20 12.93 14.95
C VAL A 62 -0.68 12.84 14.83
N LYS A 63 0.03 13.97 14.85
CA LYS A 63 1.50 14.00 14.87
C LYS A 63 1.96 13.38 16.19
N ARG A 64 2.38 12.11 16.18
CA ARG A 64 3.00 11.48 17.35
C ARG A 64 4.35 12.17 17.58
N ALA A 65 4.52 12.80 18.73
CA ALA A 65 5.79 13.39 19.13
C ALA A 65 6.84 12.27 19.16
N ILE A 66 7.89 12.40 18.35
CA ILE A 66 9.02 11.49 18.41
C ILE A 66 9.83 11.89 19.63
N HIS A 67 9.69 11.12 20.72
CA HIS A 67 10.60 11.25 21.86
C HIS A 67 11.95 10.69 21.42
N ARG A 68 12.82 11.57 20.91
CA ARG A 68 14.23 11.26 20.66
C ARG A 68 14.86 10.96 22.02
N ARG A 69 15.03 9.68 22.34
CA ARG A 69 15.97 9.30 23.40
C ARG A 69 17.38 9.62 22.90
N ARG A 70 18.07 10.43 23.71
CA ARG A 70 19.48 10.77 23.56
C ARG A 70 20.34 9.52 23.73
#